data_AF-A0A1Y3APJ0-F1
#
_entry.id   AF-A0A1Y3APJ0-F1
#
_cell.length_a   1.000
_cell.length_b   1.000
_cell.length_c   1.000
_cell.angle_alpha   90.00
_cell.angle_beta   90.00
_cell.angle_gamma   90.00
#
_symmetry.space_group_name_H-M   'P 1'
#
loop_
_entity.id
_entity.type
_entity.pdbx_description
1 polymer ?
#
loop_
_entity_poly.entity_id
_entity_poly.type
_entity_poly.pdbx_seq_one_letter_code
_entity_poly.pdbx_strand_id
1 'polypeptide(L)'
;MNRTKCLIPKYRVIIDMDKSYFRPDKRHYKRIDECLRRSSLTFDVILKWEPNTQMESSNISPNSLENYFQHLKQRNSDDGIISKITIHKCLPNYRPFRQRIDNVFNVDRITNENVDENELSDFIEWCCAQMAEIKCQTNDIEVSTFELDDKQSIIVQKQNSHIYGVQIDGFFTNNNVRNIIQMIKPFLSFNDNIDSTGMVNALIVHGFQNCPQCWCGTNNEHYKNLSGENLYGISILNSTVRLIWLQSDDYDYGIEKL
;
A
#
# COMPACT_ATOMS: atom_id res chain seq x y z
N MET A 1 31.83 -23.09 -15.21
CA MET A 1 31.04 -22.27 -16.15
C MET A 1 30.69 -20.95 -15.47
N ASN A 2 31.42 -19.88 -15.78
CA ASN A 2 31.16 -18.54 -15.25
C ASN A 2 29.99 -17.91 -16.02
N ARG A 3 28.79 -17.90 -15.43
CA ARG A 3 27.72 -17.01 -15.89
C ARG A 3 28.00 -15.61 -15.35
N THR A 4 28.73 -14.81 -16.11
CA THR A 4 28.78 -13.36 -15.89
C THR A 4 27.37 -12.82 -16.04
N LYS A 5 26.70 -12.49 -14.92
CA LYS A 5 25.41 -11.78 -14.94
C LYS A 5 25.66 -10.45 -15.65
N CYS A 6 25.15 -10.33 -16.87
CA CYS A 6 25.11 -9.05 -17.57
C CYS A 6 24.12 -8.15 -16.82
N LEU A 7 24.64 -7.27 -15.97
CA LEU A 7 23.83 -6.26 -15.30
C LEU A 7 23.39 -5.26 -16.37
N ILE A 8 22.10 -5.27 -16.70
CA ILE A 8 21.52 -4.22 -17.54
C ILE A 8 21.41 -2.97 -16.66
N PRO A 9 22.14 -1.88 -16.96
CA PRO A 9 22.05 -0.65 -16.17
C PRO A 9 20.64 -0.07 -16.32
N LYS A 10 20.02 0.27 -15.19
CA LYS A 10 18.76 1.03 -15.15
C LYS A 10 19.09 2.50 -14.93
N TYR A 11 18.42 3.38 -15.67
CA TYR A 11 18.55 4.82 -15.52
C TYR A 11 17.25 5.41 -14.99
N ARG A 12 17.36 6.30 -14.02
CA ARG A 12 16.23 7.08 -13.51
C ARG A 12 16.31 8.50 -14.06
N VAL A 13 15.21 8.98 -14.66
CA VAL A 13 15.07 10.34 -15.15
C VAL A 13 14.01 11.04 -14.32
N ILE A 14 14.40 12.12 -13.64
CA ILE A 14 13.50 12.93 -12.80
C ILE A 14 13.15 14.21 -13.55
N ILE A 15 11.86 14.42 -13.81
CA ILE A 15 11.33 15.65 -14.40
C ILE A 15 10.47 16.33 -13.33
N ASP A 16 11.03 17.37 -12.69
CA ASP A 16 10.30 18.19 -11.72
C ASP A 16 9.48 19.25 -12.46
N MET A 17 8.16 19.03 -12.50
CA MET A 17 7.21 19.91 -13.20
C MET A 17 6.88 21.19 -12.42
N ASP A 18 7.20 21.26 -11.12
CA ASP A 18 6.87 22.39 -10.25
C ASP A 18 7.92 23.51 -10.33
N LYS A 19 9.10 23.22 -10.89
CA LYS A 19 10.14 24.23 -11.07
C LYS A 19 9.69 25.35 -11.99
N SER A 20 10.04 26.58 -11.61
CA SER A 20 9.72 27.79 -12.37
C SER A 20 10.26 27.80 -13.80
N TYR A 21 11.32 27.04 -14.09
CA TYR A 21 11.90 26.89 -15.42
C TYR A 21 11.21 25.84 -16.29
N PHE A 22 10.29 25.04 -15.74
CA PHE A 22 9.48 24.07 -16.48
C PHE A 22 8.19 24.75 -16.96
N ARG A 23 8.34 25.57 -18.01
CA ARG A 23 7.25 26.32 -18.65
C ARG A 23 7.36 26.21 -20.17
N PRO A 24 6.24 26.19 -20.94
CA PRO A 24 6.26 25.94 -22.39
C PRO A 24 7.20 26.81 -23.22
N ASP A 25 7.42 28.05 -22.81
CA ASP A 25 8.29 29.01 -23.47
C ASP A 25 9.79 28.74 -23.23
N LYS A 26 10.14 28.04 -22.13
CA LYS A 26 11.52 27.84 -21.67
C LYS A 26 12.23 26.68 -22.37
N ARG A 27 13.56 26.81 -22.47
CA ARG A 27 14.45 25.83 -23.12
C ARG A 27 14.33 24.43 -22.51
N HIS A 28 14.23 24.32 -21.19
CA HIS A 28 14.15 23.03 -20.49
C HIS A 28 12.88 22.26 -20.88
N TYR A 29 11.73 22.92 -20.86
CA TYR A 29 10.46 22.32 -21.30
C TYR A 29 10.55 21.86 -22.76
N LYS A 30 10.97 22.77 -23.67
CA LYS A 30 11.06 22.46 -25.12
C LYS A 30 11.97 21.26 -25.39
N ARG A 31 13.10 21.16 -24.68
CA ARG A 31 14.03 20.03 -24.80
C ARG A 31 13.38 18.73 -24.33
N ILE A 32 12.67 18.75 -23.21
CA ILE A 32 12.01 17.55 -22.66
C ILE A 32 10.85 17.11 -23.55
N ASP A 33 10.00 18.04 -24.00
CA ASP A 33 8.90 17.75 -24.94
C ASP A 33 9.42 17.15 -26.26
N GLU A 34 10.48 17.72 -26.85
CA GLU A 34 11.13 17.17 -28.04
C GLU A 34 11.65 15.74 -27.82
N CYS A 35 12.32 15.49 -26.70
CA CYS A 35 12.82 14.15 -26.35
C CYS A 35 11.69 13.14 -26.14
N LEU A 36 10.63 13.50 -25.43
CA LEU A 36 9.49 12.61 -25.16
C LEU A 36 8.68 12.31 -26.43
N ARG A 37 8.50 13.28 -27.32
CA ARG A 37 7.85 13.04 -28.62
C ARG A 37 8.67 12.11 -29.52
N ARG A 38 10.00 12.26 -29.50
CA ARG A 38 10.90 11.39 -30.28
C ARG A 38 11.01 9.98 -29.74
N SER A 39 10.90 9.79 -28.43
CA SER A 39 11.10 8.48 -27.80
C SER A 39 10.00 7.48 -28.15
N SER A 40 8.84 7.94 -28.67
CA SER A 40 7.69 7.09 -29.02
C SER A 40 7.25 6.17 -27.87
N LEU A 41 7.54 6.57 -26.62
CA LEU A 41 7.22 5.79 -25.44
C LEU A 41 5.71 5.82 -25.20
N THR A 42 5.15 4.64 -24.97
CA THR A 42 3.74 4.44 -24.62
C THR A 42 3.67 3.55 -23.40
N PHE A 43 2.73 3.84 -22.50
CA PHE A 43 2.56 3.13 -21.25
C PHE A 43 1.08 3.07 -20.90
N ASP A 44 0.70 2.00 -20.22
CA ASP A 44 -0.56 1.94 -19.49
C ASP A 44 -0.36 2.64 -18.15
N VAL A 45 -1.20 3.64 -17.86
CA VAL A 45 -1.09 4.47 -16.67
C VAL A 45 -2.33 4.31 -15.82
N ILE A 46 -2.12 4.00 -14.53
CA ILE A 46 -3.18 4.09 -13.53
C ILE A 46 -3.23 5.55 -13.06
N LEU A 47 -4.37 6.20 -13.26
CA LEU A 47 -4.55 7.62 -12.98
C LEU A 47 -5.57 7.82 -11.84
N LYS A 48 -5.23 8.72 -10.92
CA LYS A 48 -6.16 9.24 -9.92
C LYS A 48 -5.89 10.71 -9.71
N TRP A 49 -6.96 11.48 -9.60
CA TRP A 49 -6.89 12.90 -9.34
C TRP A 49 -7.78 13.24 -8.16
N GLU A 50 -7.21 13.96 -7.21
CA GLU A 50 -7.94 14.50 -6.06
C GLU A 50 -7.98 16.02 -6.21
N PRO A 51 -9.17 16.62 -6.39
CA PRO A 51 -9.27 18.06 -6.50
C PRO A 51 -8.85 18.72 -5.19
N ASN A 52 -8.18 19.88 -5.28
CA ASN A 52 -7.79 20.63 -4.09
C ASN A 52 -9.03 21.20 -3.40
N THR A 53 -9.41 20.61 -2.26
CA THR A 53 -10.59 20.99 -1.48
C THR A 53 -10.46 22.35 -0.78
N GLN A 54 -9.26 22.94 -0.75
CA GLN A 54 -9.05 24.29 -0.21
C GLN A 54 -9.47 25.41 -1.18
N MET A 55 -9.69 25.08 -2.46
CA MET A 55 -10.31 26.02 -3.39
C MET A 55 -11.81 25.76 -3.39
N GLU A 56 -12.58 26.69 -2.84
CA GLU A 56 -14.06 26.66 -2.68
C GLU A 56 -14.86 26.51 -3.99
N SER A 57 -14.22 26.25 -5.12
CA SER A 57 -14.86 26.19 -6.42
C SER A 57 -15.06 24.76 -6.91
N SER A 58 -16.34 24.38 -6.85
CA SER A 58 -17.05 23.42 -7.71
C SER A 58 -17.06 21.95 -7.28
N ASN A 59 -18.29 21.41 -7.27
CA ASN A 59 -18.60 19.99 -7.39
C ASN A 59 -17.96 19.43 -8.67
N ILE A 60 -16.66 19.17 -8.63
CA ILE A 60 -15.93 18.53 -9.71
C ILE A 60 -16.50 17.13 -9.85
N SER A 61 -17.05 16.84 -11.03
CA SER A 61 -17.66 15.55 -11.31
C SER A 61 -16.67 14.41 -11.08
N PRO A 62 -17.13 13.26 -10.53
CA PRO A 62 -16.33 12.02 -10.47
C PRO A 62 -15.80 11.55 -11.83
N ASN A 63 -16.40 12.01 -12.95
CA ASN A 63 -16.00 11.66 -14.31
C ASN A 63 -15.16 12.77 -15.00
N SER A 64 -14.67 13.76 -14.23
CA SER A 64 -13.90 14.90 -14.76
C SER A 64 -12.66 14.50 -15.56
N LEU A 65 -11.94 13.46 -15.13
CA LEU A 65 -10.80 12.91 -15.87
C LEU A 65 -11.23 12.32 -17.22
N GLU A 66 -12.27 11.49 -17.24
CA GLU A 66 -12.79 10.90 -18.47
C GLU A 66 -13.21 11.98 -19.47
N ASN A 67 -13.97 12.98 -19.00
CA ASN A 67 -14.40 14.11 -19.80
C ASN A 67 -13.22 14.92 -20.35
N TYR A 68 -12.17 15.14 -19.54
CA TYR A 68 -10.98 15.87 -19.97
C TYR A 68 -10.31 15.20 -21.18
N PHE A 69 -10.13 13.89 -21.13
CA PHE A 69 -9.48 13.18 -22.23
C PHE A 69 -10.40 12.97 -23.44
N GLN A 70 -11.72 12.84 -23.25
CA GLN A 70 -12.68 12.90 -24.35
C GLN A 70 -12.58 14.26 -25.07
N HIS A 71 -12.51 15.35 -24.31
CA HIS A 71 -12.32 16.69 -24.87
C HIS A 71 -10.97 16.85 -25.58
N LEU A 72 -9.90 16.30 -25.00
CA LEU A 72 -8.56 16.30 -25.61
C LEU A 72 -8.56 15.60 -26.97
N LYS A 73 -9.23 14.46 -27.09
CA LYS A 73 -9.39 13.73 -28.36
C LYS A 73 -10.17 14.52 -29.39
N GLN A 74 -11.29 15.14 -28.99
CA GLN A 74 -12.12 15.93 -29.90
C GLN A 74 -11.36 17.12 -30.48
N ARG A 75 -10.50 17.77 -29.70
CA ARG A 75 -9.68 18.90 -30.16
C ARG A 75 -8.48 18.53 -31.01
N ASN A 76 -7.96 17.31 -30.87
CA ASN A 76 -6.74 16.86 -31.51
C ASN A 76 -6.99 15.56 -32.29
N SER A 77 -8.08 15.53 -33.07
CA SER A 77 -8.48 14.34 -33.85
C SER A 77 -7.39 13.84 -34.79
N ASP A 78 -6.57 14.76 -35.30
CA ASP A 78 -5.54 14.48 -36.29
C ASP A 78 -4.20 14.03 -35.65
N ASP A 79 -4.09 14.11 -34.31
CA ASP A 79 -2.91 13.64 -33.60
C ASP A 79 -2.97 12.11 -33.43
N GLY A 80 -2.05 11.42 -34.09
CA GLY A 80 -1.99 9.96 -34.12
C GLY A 80 -1.66 9.27 -32.79
N ILE A 81 -1.27 10.02 -31.75
CA ILE A 81 -1.07 9.51 -30.38
C ILE A 81 -2.33 9.77 -29.56
N ILE A 82 -2.82 11.02 -29.53
CA ILE A 82 -3.97 11.41 -28.70
C ILE A 82 -5.24 10.65 -29.11
N SER A 83 -5.46 10.48 -30.41
CA SER A 83 -6.61 9.73 -30.95
C SER A 83 -6.66 8.27 -30.45
N LYS A 84 -5.52 7.68 -30.10
CA LYS A 84 -5.39 6.28 -29.66
C LYS A 84 -5.51 6.07 -28.15
N ILE A 85 -5.50 7.13 -27.34
CA ILE A 85 -5.63 7.02 -25.88
C ILE A 85 -6.92 6.27 -25.55
N THR A 86 -6.91 5.28 -24.65
CA THR A 86 -8.12 4.64 -24.14
C THR A 86 -8.22 4.86 -22.64
N ILE A 87 -9.45 5.02 -22.13
CA ILE A 87 -9.69 5.31 -20.72
C ILE A 87 -10.78 4.41 -20.22
N HIS A 88 -10.48 3.78 -19.09
CA HIS A 88 -11.35 2.84 -18.43
C HIS A 88 -11.56 3.31 -17.00
N LYS A 89 -12.81 3.45 -16.61
CA LYS A 89 -13.17 3.68 -15.22
C LYS A 89 -12.98 2.39 -14.44
N CYS A 90 -12.05 2.38 -13.51
CA CYS A 90 -11.79 1.26 -12.63
C CYS A 90 -12.36 1.54 -11.24
N LEU A 91 -13.14 0.60 -10.71
CA LEU A 91 -13.61 0.63 -9.32
C LEU A 91 -12.75 -0.32 -8.49
N PRO A 92 -12.51 -0.03 -7.21
CA PRO A 92 -11.86 -0.98 -6.32
C PRO A 92 -12.66 -2.28 -6.22
N ASN A 93 -11.95 -3.40 -6.09
CA ASN A 93 -12.55 -4.67 -5.75
C ASN A 93 -12.65 -4.81 -4.23
N TYR A 94 -13.71 -5.45 -3.76
CA TYR A 94 -13.98 -5.66 -2.35
C TYR A 94 -14.18 -7.14 -2.10
N ARG A 95 -13.39 -7.71 -1.19
CA ARG A 95 -13.49 -9.10 -0.79
C ARG A 95 -13.61 -9.19 0.73
N PRO A 96 -14.84 -9.29 1.27
CA PRO A 96 -15.01 -9.60 2.68
C PRO A 96 -14.64 -11.07 2.91
N PHE A 97 -14.04 -11.35 4.07
CA PHE A 97 -13.77 -12.70 4.50
C PHE A 97 -14.09 -12.87 5.98
N ARG A 98 -14.34 -14.12 6.36
CA ARG A 98 -14.62 -14.51 7.73
C ARG A 98 -13.94 -15.83 8.00
N GLN A 99 -13.06 -15.83 8.98
CA GLN A 99 -12.32 -17.02 9.37
C GLN A 99 -12.66 -17.38 10.81
N ARG A 100 -13.00 -18.66 11.04
CA ARG A 100 -13.13 -19.18 12.39
C ARG A 100 -11.75 -19.31 13.01
N ILE A 101 -11.64 -18.89 14.26
CA ILE A 101 -10.41 -18.95 15.04
C ILE A 101 -10.70 -19.54 16.42
N ASP A 102 -9.87 -20.48 16.84
CA ASP A 102 -9.91 -20.98 18.22
C ASP A 102 -8.79 -20.33 19.08
N ASN A 103 -7.72 -19.81 18.45
CA ASN A 103 -6.61 -19.10 19.09
C ASN A 103 -6.34 -17.74 18.41
N VAL A 104 -5.88 -16.75 19.18
CA VAL A 104 -5.40 -15.44 18.68
C VAL A 104 -3.98 -15.17 19.16
N PHE A 105 -3.25 -14.31 18.45
CA PHE A 105 -1.93 -13.87 18.90
C PHE A 105 -2.02 -13.17 20.28
N ASN A 106 -1.13 -13.54 21.19
CA ASN A 106 -1.03 -12.96 22.51
C ASN A 106 -0.40 -11.55 22.43
N VAL A 107 -1.25 -10.54 22.26
CA VAL A 107 -0.83 -9.15 22.14
C VAL A 107 -0.17 -8.58 23.39
N ASP A 108 -0.38 -9.16 24.57
CA ASP A 108 0.25 -8.69 25.81
C ASP A 108 1.77 -8.90 25.83
N ARG A 109 2.27 -9.73 24.90
CA ARG A 109 3.71 -9.89 24.66
C ARG A 109 4.32 -8.62 24.04
N ILE A 110 3.55 -7.93 23.19
CA ILE A 110 4.00 -6.67 22.58
C ILE A 110 3.74 -5.52 23.56
N THR A 111 4.75 -5.20 24.37
CA THR A 111 4.68 -4.13 25.35
C THR A 111 5.20 -2.80 24.80
N ASN A 112 4.65 -1.68 25.29
CA ASN A 112 5.04 -0.33 24.87
C ASN A 112 6.48 0.06 25.27
N GLU A 113 7.08 -0.63 26.25
CA GLU A 113 8.34 -0.19 26.85
C GLU A 113 9.58 -0.72 26.13
N ASN A 114 9.49 -1.88 25.44
CA ASN A 114 10.45 -2.41 24.48
C ASN A 114 9.77 -3.51 23.64
N VAL A 115 9.45 -3.23 22.39
CA VAL A 115 8.91 -4.23 21.47
C VAL A 115 10.07 -5.12 20.99
N ASP A 116 10.06 -6.41 21.33
CA ASP A 116 10.98 -7.39 20.73
C ASP A 116 10.69 -7.49 19.23
N GLU A 117 11.71 -7.26 18.40
CA GLU A 117 11.60 -7.30 16.93
C GLU A 117 11.11 -8.68 16.46
N ASN A 118 11.48 -9.76 17.14
CA ASN A 118 11.02 -11.11 16.79
C ASN A 118 9.52 -11.25 17.07
N GLU A 119 9.05 -10.78 18.23
CA GLU A 119 7.63 -10.83 18.56
C GLU A 119 6.78 -9.94 17.65
N LEU A 120 7.33 -8.79 17.23
CA LEU A 120 6.70 -7.94 16.23
C LEU A 120 6.64 -8.63 14.86
N SER A 121 7.72 -9.28 14.45
CA SER A 121 7.78 -10.05 13.20
C SER A 121 6.76 -11.19 13.21
N ASP A 122 6.69 -11.97 14.30
CA ASP A 122 5.72 -13.06 14.47
C ASP A 122 4.28 -12.53 14.39
N PHE A 123 4.01 -11.36 14.98
CA PHE A 123 2.71 -10.71 14.91
C PHE A 123 2.34 -10.24 13.50
N ILE A 124 3.30 -9.64 12.77
CA ILE A 124 3.12 -9.22 11.38
C ILE A 124 2.83 -10.45 10.51
N GLU A 125 3.61 -11.51 10.67
CA GLU A 125 3.42 -12.77 9.94
C GLU A 125 2.04 -13.39 10.25
N TRP A 126 1.63 -13.40 11.52
CA TRP A 126 0.30 -13.83 11.91
C TRP A 126 -0.81 -13.02 11.23
N CYS A 127 -0.69 -11.68 11.19
CA CYS A 127 -1.68 -10.84 10.50
C CYS A 127 -1.75 -11.15 9.01
N CYS A 128 -0.59 -11.31 8.36
CA CYS A 128 -0.49 -11.69 6.95
C CYS A 128 -1.13 -13.06 6.69
N ALA A 129 -0.90 -14.04 7.58
CA ALA A 129 -1.51 -15.36 7.50
C ALA A 129 -3.05 -15.31 7.59
N GLN A 130 -3.61 -14.45 8.47
CA GLN A 130 -5.06 -14.26 8.55
C GLN A 130 -5.62 -13.60 7.28
N MET A 131 -4.92 -12.62 6.70
CA MET A 131 -5.33 -11.99 5.43
C MET A 131 -5.29 -12.96 4.25
N ALA A 132 -4.33 -13.89 4.26
CA ALA A 132 -4.23 -14.97 3.30
C ALA A 132 -5.22 -16.12 3.57
N GLU A 133 -6.05 -16.01 4.62
CA GLU A 133 -7.02 -17.03 5.04
C GLU A 133 -6.37 -18.40 5.32
N ILE A 134 -5.11 -18.38 5.78
CA ILE A 134 -4.37 -19.59 6.13
C ILE A 134 -5.03 -20.21 7.37
N LYS A 135 -5.33 -21.50 7.28
CA LYS A 135 -5.81 -22.28 8.43
C LYS A 135 -4.65 -22.60 9.35
N CYS A 136 -4.41 -21.75 10.35
CA CYS A 136 -3.33 -21.91 11.34
C CYS A 136 -3.55 -23.08 12.33
N GLN A 137 -4.65 -23.82 12.20
CA GLN A 137 -5.08 -24.86 13.13
C GLN A 137 -5.49 -26.10 12.33
N THR A 138 -4.53 -26.64 11.57
CA THR A 138 -4.69 -27.87 10.81
C THR A 138 -3.65 -28.88 11.29
N ASN A 139 -4.07 -30.10 11.59
CA ASN A 139 -3.14 -31.19 11.88
C ASN A 139 -2.55 -31.79 10.58
N ASP A 140 -3.00 -31.28 9.44
CA ASP A 140 -2.53 -31.68 8.13
C ASP A 140 -1.41 -30.75 7.66
N ILE A 141 -0.19 -31.24 7.79
CA ILE A 141 1.06 -30.58 7.38
C ILE A 141 1.07 -30.31 5.86
N GLU A 142 0.28 -31.07 5.07
CA GLU A 142 0.12 -30.82 3.64
C GLU A 142 -0.77 -29.58 3.35
N VAL A 143 -1.55 -29.13 4.34
CA VAL A 143 -2.45 -27.96 4.23
C VAL A 143 -1.80 -26.68 4.75
N SER A 144 -1.11 -26.73 5.89
CA SER A 144 -0.33 -25.60 6.42
C SER A 144 0.68 -26.08 7.45
N THR A 145 1.88 -25.49 7.40
CA THR A 145 2.89 -25.62 8.47
C THR A 145 2.92 -24.40 9.38
N PHE A 146 2.03 -23.42 9.15
CA PHE A 146 1.96 -22.21 9.95
C PHE A 146 1.20 -22.52 11.23
N GLU A 147 1.91 -22.56 12.35
CA GLU A 147 1.36 -22.82 13.68
C GLU A 147 1.64 -21.63 14.59
N LEU A 148 0.64 -21.28 15.39
CA LEU A 148 0.79 -20.37 16.53
C LEU A 148 1.13 -21.23 17.74
N ASP A 149 2.34 -21.09 18.29
CA ASP A 149 2.74 -21.81 19.51
C ASP A 149 1.77 -21.47 20.66
N ASP A 150 1.55 -22.42 21.57
CA ASP A 150 0.76 -22.26 22.79
C ASP A 150 1.27 -21.10 23.66
N LYS A 151 2.56 -20.77 23.55
CA LYS A 151 3.17 -19.61 24.24
C LYS A 151 2.89 -18.28 23.54
N GLN A 152 2.66 -18.30 22.23
CA GLN A 152 2.42 -17.10 21.41
C GLN A 152 0.92 -16.81 21.28
N SER A 153 0.05 -17.71 21.72
CA SER A 153 -1.39 -17.60 21.50
C SER A 153 -2.21 -17.56 22.78
N ILE A 154 -3.41 -17.00 22.69
CA ILE A 154 -4.44 -17.03 23.71
C ILE A 154 -5.63 -17.79 23.13
N ILE A 155 -6.16 -18.75 23.91
CA ILE A 155 -7.37 -19.49 23.56
C ILE A 155 -8.56 -18.54 23.60
N VAL A 156 -9.34 -18.51 22.52
CA VAL A 156 -10.54 -17.69 22.46
C VAL A 156 -11.65 -18.37 23.26
N GLN A 157 -12.00 -17.80 24.41
CA GLN A 157 -12.94 -18.41 25.36
C GLN A 157 -14.36 -18.62 24.78
N LYS A 158 -14.75 -17.82 23.79
CA LYS A 158 -16.08 -17.89 23.18
C LYS A 158 -16.07 -18.85 22.00
N GLN A 159 -16.87 -19.91 22.10
CA GLN A 159 -17.13 -20.82 20.96
C GLN A 159 -17.67 -20.03 19.76
N ASN A 160 -17.24 -20.41 18.55
CA ASN A 160 -17.58 -19.74 17.29
C ASN A 160 -17.08 -18.28 17.18
N SER A 161 -15.88 -18.02 17.69
CA SER A 161 -15.20 -16.75 17.43
C SER A 161 -14.65 -16.69 16.00
N HIS A 162 -14.68 -15.49 15.43
CA HIS A 162 -14.29 -15.27 14.05
C HIS A 162 -13.49 -13.98 13.91
N ILE A 163 -12.49 -14.04 13.03
CA ILE A 163 -11.87 -12.85 12.46
C ILE A 163 -12.74 -12.39 11.29
N TYR A 164 -13.07 -11.11 11.29
CA TYR A 164 -13.73 -10.45 10.19
C TYR A 164 -12.72 -9.54 9.51
N GLY A 165 -12.60 -9.69 8.20
CA GLY A 165 -11.70 -8.86 7.42
C GLY A 165 -12.34 -8.41 6.12
N VAL A 166 -11.79 -7.33 5.58
CA VAL A 166 -12.11 -6.84 4.25
C VAL A 166 -10.81 -6.54 3.53
N GLN A 167 -10.62 -7.20 2.40
CA GLN A 167 -9.57 -6.85 1.45
C GLN A 167 -10.16 -5.89 0.42
N ILE A 168 -9.45 -4.79 0.19
CA ILE A 168 -9.85 -3.78 -0.79
C ILE A 168 -8.69 -3.58 -1.76
N ASP A 169 -8.86 -4.04 -2.99
CA ASP A 169 -7.83 -3.97 -4.03
C ASP A 169 -8.13 -2.84 -5.00
N GLY A 170 -7.14 -2.00 -5.30
CA GLY A 170 -7.32 -0.86 -6.19
C GLY A 170 -6.20 0.16 -6.10
N PHE A 171 -6.45 1.34 -6.68
CA PHE A 171 -5.50 2.45 -6.66
C PHE A 171 -5.93 3.51 -5.64
N PHE A 172 -5.25 3.51 -4.49
CA PHE A 172 -5.55 4.37 -3.35
C PHE A 172 -4.50 5.47 -3.20
N THR A 173 -4.96 6.64 -2.77
CA THR A 173 -4.10 7.73 -2.33
C THR A 173 -3.92 7.67 -0.81
N ASN A 174 -2.94 8.44 -0.33
CA ASN A 174 -2.74 8.66 1.11
C ASN A 174 -4.00 9.22 1.79
N ASN A 175 -4.78 10.05 1.10
CA ASN A 175 -6.04 10.58 1.64
C ASN A 175 -7.09 9.50 1.82
N ASN A 176 -7.17 8.51 0.91
CA ASN A 176 -8.11 7.40 1.09
C ASN A 176 -7.77 6.57 2.33
N VAL A 177 -6.49 6.26 2.54
CA VAL A 177 -6.04 5.55 3.74
C VAL A 177 -6.34 6.36 5.00
N ARG A 178 -6.05 7.67 5.00
CA ARG A 178 -6.39 8.57 6.12
C ARG A 178 -7.89 8.57 6.44
N ASN A 179 -8.74 8.61 5.42
CA ASN A 179 -10.19 8.58 5.60
C ASN A 179 -10.66 7.24 6.19
N ILE A 180 -10.07 6.13 5.77
CA ILE A 180 -10.35 4.80 6.35
C ILE A 180 -9.95 4.78 7.83
N ILE A 181 -8.74 5.23 8.16
CA ILE A 181 -8.27 5.30 9.56
C ILE A 181 -9.22 6.15 10.40
N GLN A 182 -9.61 7.33 9.90
CA GLN A 182 -10.55 8.22 10.59
C GLN A 182 -11.93 7.57 10.80
N MET A 183 -12.42 6.80 9.83
CA MET A 183 -13.68 6.08 9.91
C MET A 183 -13.63 4.91 10.92
N ILE A 184 -12.49 4.22 11.02
CA ILE A 184 -12.32 3.09 11.94
C ILE A 184 -12.04 3.60 13.37
N LYS A 185 -11.41 4.77 13.53
CA LYS A 185 -10.98 5.34 14.82
C LYS A 185 -12.04 5.32 15.94
N PRO A 186 -13.33 5.66 15.71
CA PRO A 186 -14.35 5.59 16.75
C PRO A 186 -14.57 4.16 17.26
N PHE A 187 -14.56 3.16 16.38
CA PHE A 187 -14.72 1.75 16.74
C PHE A 187 -13.52 1.20 17.53
N LEU A 188 -12.37 1.84 17.39
CA LEU A 188 -11.15 1.51 18.13
C LEU A 188 -11.10 2.19 19.51
N SER A 189 -11.93 3.20 19.74
CA SER A 189 -11.96 4.00 20.97
C SER A 189 -13.12 3.61 21.91
N PHE A 190 -14.05 2.79 21.42
CA PHE A 190 -15.14 2.21 22.20
C PHE A 190 -14.71 0.81 22.64
N ASN A 191 -14.24 0.65 23.89
CA ASN A 191 -14.43 -0.55 24.74
C ASN A 191 -13.54 -0.52 25.99
N ASP A 192 -13.64 0.52 26.82
CA ASP A 192 -13.04 0.47 28.17
C ASP A 192 -13.81 -0.46 29.13
N ASN A 193 -14.99 -0.97 28.72
CA ASN A 193 -15.91 -1.77 29.56
C ASN A 193 -16.16 -3.21 29.05
N ILE A 194 -15.51 -3.63 27.97
CA ILE A 194 -15.55 -5.03 27.50
C ILE A 194 -14.16 -5.60 27.77
N ASP A 195 -14.05 -6.80 28.31
CA ASP A 195 -12.79 -7.54 28.45
C ASP A 195 -11.99 -7.41 27.14
N SER A 196 -11.05 -6.46 27.12
CA SER A 196 -10.31 -6.04 25.93
C SER A 196 -9.11 -6.94 25.67
N THR A 197 -8.94 -7.95 26.52
CA THR A 197 -7.95 -9.01 26.43
C THR A 197 -8.23 -9.84 25.17
N GLY A 198 -7.52 -9.52 24.09
CA GLY A 198 -7.59 -10.23 22.81
C GLY A 198 -8.31 -9.51 21.66
N MET A 199 -8.68 -8.22 21.80
CA MET A 199 -9.22 -7.45 20.68
C MET A 199 -8.12 -6.92 19.74
N VAL A 200 -7.78 -7.70 18.71
CA VAL A 200 -6.83 -7.27 17.68
C VAL A 200 -7.53 -6.61 16.50
N ASN A 201 -7.18 -5.36 16.22
CA ASN A 201 -7.58 -4.67 15.00
C ASN A 201 -6.34 -4.29 14.20
N ALA A 202 -6.29 -4.64 12.92
CA ALA A 202 -5.18 -4.29 12.05
C ALA A 202 -5.69 -3.70 10.74
N LEU A 203 -5.04 -2.63 10.29
CA LEU A 203 -5.13 -2.10 8.94
C LEU A 203 -3.78 -2.28 8.28
N ILE A 204 -3.72 -3.07 7.23
CA ILE A 204 -2.48 -3.35 6.49
C ILE A 204 -2.63 -2.77 5.08
N VAL A 205 -1.60 -2.06 4.64
CA VAL A 205 -1.58 -1.37 3.34
C VAL A 205 -0.40 -1.89 2.51
N HIS A 206 -0.75 -2.56 1.43
CA HIS A 206 0.21 -3.03 0.43
C HIS A 206 0.28 -2.01 -0.71
N GLY A 207 1.47 -1.45 -0.93
CA GLY A 207 1.80 -0.64 -2.10
C GLY A 207 2.22 -1.51 -3.29
N PHE A 208 2.39 -0.87 -4.45
CA PHE A 208 2.77 -1.60 -5.67
C PHE A 208 4.23 -2.03 -5.63
N GLN A 209 4.49 -3.25 -6.10
CA GLN A 209 5.85 -3.81 -6.19
C GLN A 209 6.72 -3.15 -7.27
N ASN A 210 6.10 -2.52 -8.28
CA ASN A 210 6.79 -1.91 -9.43
C ASN A 210 6.82 -0.37 -9.36
N CYS A 211 6.70 0.21 -8.16
CA CYS A 211 6.90 1.65 -7.99
C CYS A 211 8.38 2.01 -8.13
N PRO A 212 8.75 3.11 -8.81
CA PRO A 212 10.13 3.54 -8.91
C PRO A 212 10.67 4.13 -7.59
N GLN A 213 9.80 4.73 -6.78
CA GLN A 213 10.09 5.29 -5.46
C GLN A 213 8.82 5.29 -4.62
N CYS A 214 8.94 4.97 -3.34
CA CYS A 214 7.76 4.68 -2.49
C CYS A 214 7.70 5.49 -1.21
N TRP A 215 8.86 5.76 -0.60
CA TRP A 215 8.98 6.52 0.63
C TRP A 215 9.60 7.89 0.36
N CYS A 216 9.09 8.92 1.04
CA CYS A 216 9.69 10.25 1.01
C CYS A 216 11.09 10.20 1.65
N GLY A 217 12.07 10.82 1.00
CA GLY A 217 13.48 10.73 1.40
C GLY A 217 14.38 10.57 0.18
N THR A 218 15.69 10.74 0.38
CA THR A 218 16.65 10.84 -0.74
C THR A 218 17.07 9.52 -1.37
N ASN A 219 16.72 8.34 -0.83
CA ASN A 219 17.29 7.05 -1.28
C ASN A 219 16.32 5.87 -1.43
N ASN A 220 15.00 6.07 -1.44
CA ASN A 220 14.04 4.96 -1.42
C ASN A 220 13.65 4.45 -2.83
N GLU A 221 14.65 4.14 -3.65
CA GLU A 221 14.45 3.55 -4.98
C GLU A 221 14.08 2.07 -4.83
N HIS A 222 12.91 1.68 -5.33
CA HIS A 222 12.45 0.30 -5.21
C HIS A 222 13.14 -0.62 -6.22
N TYR A 223 14.05 -1.45 -5.73
CA TYR A 223 14.76 -2.43 -6.55
C TYR A 223 14.02 -3.77 -6.56
N LYS A 224 13.44 -4.11 -7.72
CA LYS A 224 12.74 -5.39 -7.98
C LYS A 224 13.56 -6.68 -7.74
N ASN A 225 14.87 -6.58 -7.46
CA ASN A 225 15.74 -7.75 -7.49
C ASN A 225 15.62 -8.68 -6.28
N LEU A 226 14.98 -8.28 -5.17
CA LEU A 226 14.81 -9.13 -3.99
C LEU A 226 13.33 -9.29 -3.61
N SER A 227 12.61 -8.25 -3.24
CA SER A 227 11.14 -8.26 -3.20
C SER A 227 10.69 -6.84 -2.87
N GLY A 228 10.44 -6.01 -3.88
CA GLY A 228 10.13 -4.59 -3.68
C GLY A 228 8.76 -4.31 -3.04
N GLU A 229 8.42 -4.98 -1.95
CA GLU A 229 7.17 -4.88 -1.23
C GLU A 229 7.13 -3.57 -0.45
N ASN A 230 6.06 -2.80 -0.67
CA ASN A 230 5.81 -1.55 0.01
C ASN A 230 4.75 -1.80 1.06
N LEU A 231 5.12 -2.35 2.19
CA LEU A 231 4.15 -2.81 3.18
C LEU A 231 4.27 -2.01 4.46
N TYR A 232 3.15 -1.47 4.92
CA TYR A 232 3.05 -0.91 6.25
C TYR A 232 1.72 -1.29 6.88
N GLY A 233 1.70 -1.33 8.20
CA GLY A 233 0.49 -1.61 8.95
C GLY A 233 0.32 -0.68 10.14
N ILE A 234 -0.94 -0.48 10.48
CA ILE A 234 -1.38 0.20 11.69
C ILE A 234 -2.22 -0.81 12.45
N SER A 235 -1.71 -1.24 13.60
CA SER A 235 -2.36 -2.23 14.45
C SER A 235 -2.73 -1.60 15.79
N ILE A 236 -3.94 -1.89 16.25
CA ILE A 236 -4.44 -1.48 17.56
C ILE A 236 -4.76 -2.77 18.28
N LEU A 237 -3.90 -3.07 19.25
CA LEU A 237 -3.86 -4.37 19.89
C LEU A 237 -4.77 -4.44 21.12
N ASN A 238 -4.94 -3.30 21.80
CA ASN A 238 -5.87 -3.11 22.91
C ASN A 238 -6.12 -1.60 23.13
N SER A 239 -6.75 -1.22 24.24
CA SER A 239 -7.05 0.18 24.57
C SER A 239 -5.81 1.07 24.75
N THR A 240 -4.65 0.49 25.05
CA THR A 240 -3.41 1.20 25.43
C THR A 240 -2.26 1.04 24.43
N VAL A 241 -2.27 -0.01 23.60
CA VAL A 241 -1.17 -0.38 22.69
C VAL A 241 -1.59 -0.15 21.24
N ARG A 242 -0.81 0.70 20.56
CA ARG A 242 -0.97 1.02 19.15
C ARG A 242 0.39 0.90 18.48
N LEU A 243 0.44 0.14 17.40
CA LEU A 243 1.64 -0.11 16.62
C LEU A 243 1.50 0.51 15.24
N ILE A 244 2.54 1.21 14.83
CA ILE A 244 2.77 1.57 13.44
C ILE A 244 4.04 0.84 13.05
N TRP A 245 3.93 -0.06 12.09
CA TRP A 245 5.05 -0.86 11.62
C TRP A 245 5.18 -0.72 10.11
N LEU A 246 6.42 -0.86 9.67
CA LEU A 246 6.83 -0.77 8.28
C LEU A 246 7.68 -2.00 8.00
N GLN A 247 7.41 -2.67 6.90
CA GLN A 247 8.28 -3.70 6.37
C GLN A 247 8.95 -3.16 5.11
N SER A 248 10.24 -2.88 5.24
CA SER A 248 11.14 -2.54 4.15
C SER A 248 12.20 -3.63 4.03
N ASP A 249 12.55 -4.04 2.82
CA ASP A 249 13.66 -4.97 2.61
C ASP A 249 14.98 -4.38 3.18
N ASP A 250 15.73 -5.19 3.94
CA ASP A 250 17.03 -4.85 4.56
C ASP A 250 18.16 -4.45 3.57
N TYR A 251 17.86 -4.35 2.27
CA TYR A 251 18.79 -3.94 1.23
C TYR A 251 18.58 -2.49 0.77
N ASP A 252 17.95 -1.67 1.60
CA ASP A 252 18.14 -0.21 1.58
C ASP A 252 19.58 0.10 1.99
N TYR A 253 20.52 0.00 1.03
CA TYR A 253 21.85 0.61 1.13
C TYR A 253 21.73 2.15 1.04
N GLY A 254 20.96 2.74 1.95
CA GLY A 254 21.03 4.14 2.32
C GLY A 254 21.70 4.21 3.68
N ILE A 255 23.03 4.36 3.71
CA ILE A 255 23.71 4.79 4.93
C ILE A 255 23.19 6.19 5.25
N GLU A 256 22.16 6.30 6.09
CA GLU A 256 21.89 7.53 6.82
C GLU A 256 22.76 7.50 8.07
N LYS A 257 23.88 8.23 8.02
CA LYS A 257 24.45 8.78 9.25
C LYS A 257 23.47 9.84 9.74
N LEU A 258 22.87 9.60 10.90
CA LEU A 258 22.38 10.67 11.76
C LEU A 258 23.53 11.63 12.10
#